data_AF-A0A7S4R9A0-F1
#
_entry.id   AF-A0A7S4R9A0-F1
#
_cell.length_a   1.000
_cell.length_b   1.000
_cell.length_c   1.000
_cell.angle_alpha   90.00
_cell.angle_beta   90.00
_cell.angle_gamma   90.00
#
_symmetry.space_group_name_H-M   'P 1'
#
loop_
_entity.id
_entity.type
_entity.pdbx_description
1 polymer ?
#
loop_
_entity_poly.entity_id
_entity_poly.type
_entity_poly.pdbx_seq_one_letter_code
_entity_poly.pdbx_strand_id
1 'polypeptide(L)'
;FNAAKNWQISWYGGSGEGVYKVQVNPQQNRVSSFTLVGIGEFDLNDDNHPVVVKIETGTGEDYFVGFNRAVGPNAQNVEADDKVTIVQVSGGNGLSYSQSYLKDHLWEGEVYTENNFANTGEPLSVKVTSIDTSTEPGTAGIQITFGSDLHTCDSNDECLDDGVYCNGVEMCDTNGGIPGVCVSSGNPCQSGLKCVESTQSCTSCNEVEIQLKTDNYAGETSWDIKDSDGIIIRSGSGFSIGYHWEIIPNLEEGVYTFTIYDRYGDGICCGEGAGSYEVSLCGNTVAQGGTFGHSESTEFTIGSS
;
A
#
# COMPACT_ATOMS: atom_id res chain seq x y z
N PHE A 1 -17.88 1.18 -21.21
CA PHE A 1 -16.83 2.02 -20.58
C PHE A 1 -15.62 1.15 -20.27
N ASN A 2 -14.39 1.67 -20.26
CA ASN A 2 -13.19 0.88 -19.92
C ASN A 2 -12.50 1.42 -18.66
N ALA A 3 -11.69 0.59 -18.01
CA ALA A 3 -11.05 0.91 -16.73
C ALA A 3 -10.15 2.16 -16.81
N ALA A 4 -9.37 2.33 -17.88
CA ALA A 4 -8.54 3.51 -18.07
C ALA A 4 -9.36 4.81 -18.19
N LYS A 5 -10.53 4.76 -18.85
CA LYS A 5 -11.45 5.90 -18.89
C LYS A 5 -12.08 6.16 -17.55
N ASN A 6 -12.42 5.13 -16.78
CA ASN A 6 -12.94 5.29 -15.42
C ASN A 6 -11.99 6.16 -14.55
N TRP A 7 -10.67 5.95 -14.65
CA TRP A 7 -9.67 6.77 -13.97
C TRP A 7 -9.75 8.27 -14.31
N GLN A 8 -10.16 8.61 -15.53
CA GLN A 8 -10.18 9.98 -16.03
C GLN A 8 -11.42 10.78 -15.60
N ILE A 9 -12.52 10.14 -15.21
CA ILE A 9 -13.81 10.86 -15.09
C ILE A 9 -13.97 11.53 -13.73
N SER A 10 -14.26 12.83 -13.71
CA SER A 10 -14.33 13.61 -12.47
C SER A 10 -15.59 13.45 -11.63
N TRP A 11 -16.70 12.96 -12.20
CA TRP A 11 -18.03 12.96 -11.57
C TRP A 11 -18.26 11.99 -10.40
N TYR A 12 -17.37 11.02 -10.15
CA TYR A 12 -17.45 10.12 -8.98
C TYR A 12 -16.12 10.03 -8.22
N GLY A 13 -15.26 11.04 -8.29
CA GLY A 13 -13.97 11.01 -7.57
C GLY A 13 -12.89 11.94 -8.10
N GLY A 14 -13.24 12.99 -8.84
CA GLY A 14 -12.24 13.90 -9.44
C GLY A 14 -11.38 13.23 -10.53
N SER A 15 -10.44 13.96 -11.13
CA SER A 15 -9.40 13.34 -11.97
C SER A 15 -8.23 12.94 -11.06
N GLY A 16 -7.78 11.68 -11.11
CA GLY A 16 -6.73 11.17 -10.24
C GLY A 16 -7.26 10.31 -9.09
N GLU A 17 -6.45 10.13 -8.04
CA GLU A 17 -6.79 9.29 -6.88
C GLU A 17 -7.95 9.85 -6.06
N GLY A 18 -8.68 8.93 -5.43
CA GLY A 18 -9.77 9.22 -4.52
C GLY A 18 -10.39 7.91 -4.01
N VAL A 19 -11.48 8.01 -3.25
CA VAL A 19 -12.14 6.86 -2.61
C VAL A 19 -12.42 5.72 -3.61
N TYR A 20 -12.91 6.06 -4.81
CA TYR A 20 -13.28 5.09 -5.84
C TYR A 20 -12.15 4.80 -6.87
N LYS A 21 -10.99 5.44 -6.69
CA LYS A 21 -9.86 5.42 -7.63
C LYS A 21 -8.57 5.19 -6.86
N VAL A 22 -8.18 3.94 -6.76
CA VAL A 22 -7.02 3.53 -5.97
C VAL A 22 -5.81 3.34 -6.89
N GLN A 23 -4.66 3.86 -6.49
CA GLN A 23 -3.38 3.57 -7.13
C GLN A 23 -2.59 2.59 -6.28
N VAL A 24 -1.90 1.66 -6.92
CA VAL A 24 -0.92 0.79 -6.29
C VAL A 24 0.41 0.88 -7.02
N ASN A 25 1.50 0.84 -6.26
CA ASN A 25 2.84 0.63 -6.79
C ASN A 25 3.30 -0.77 -6.40
N PRO A 26 3.27 -1.76 -7.32
CA PRO A 26 3.61 -3.15 -6.99
C PRO A 26 5.07 -3.36 -6.57
N GLN A 27 5.97 -2.43 -6.91
CA GLN A 27 7.37 -2.48 -6.49
C GLN A 27 7.56 -2.08 -5.02
N GLN A 28 6.61 -1.33 -4.45
CA GLN A 28 6.59 -0.97 -3.03
C GLN A 28 5.71 -1.93 -2.23
N ASN A 29 4.54 -2.27 -2.77
CA ASN A 29 3.60 -3.21 -2.19
C ASN A 29 3.46 -4.42 -3.12
N ARG A 30 4.24 -5.47 -2.85
CA ARG A 30 4.29 -6.66 -3.73
C ARG A 30 2.97 -7.41 -3.84
N VAL A 31 2.03 -7.17 -2.93
CA VAL A 31 0.66 -7.71 -2.98
C VAL A 31 -0.34 -6.62 -2.65
N SER A 32 -1.47 -6.62 -3.35
CA SER A 32 -2.62 -5.77 -3.02
C SER A 32 -3.90 -6.48 -3.39
N SER A 33 -4.91 -6.44 -2.51
CA SER A 33 -6.21 -7.06 -2.75
C SER A 33 -7.32 -6.03 -2.66
N PHE A 34 -8.31 -6.13 -3.53
CA PHE A 34 -9.43 -5.19 -3.59
C PHE A 34 -10.74 -5.89 -3.91
N THR A 35 -11.82 -5.40 -3.33
CA THR A 35 -13.20 -5.66 -3.81
C THR A 35 -13.58 -4.52 -4.73
N LEU A 36 -13.89 -4.81 -6.00
CA LEU A 36 -14.28 -3.82 -6.99
C LEU A 36 -15.79 -3.72 -7.12
N VAL A 37 -16.29 -2.50 -7.36
CA VAL A 37 -17.67 -2.25 -7.81
C VAL A 37 -17.68 -1.75 -9.25
N GLY A 38 -18.65 -2.19 -10.03
CA GLY A 38 -18.80 -1.76 -11.41
C GLY A 38 -19.24 -0.29 -11.50
N ILE A 39 -18.71 0.43 -12.50
CA ILE A 39 -19.10 1.84 -12.72
C ILE A 39 -20.61 2.05 -12.96
N GLY A 40 -21.34 1.03 -13.38
CA GLY A 40 -22.79 1.14 -13.56
C GLY A 40 -23.59 1.24 -12.27
N GLU A 41 -22.99 0.87 -11.13
CA GLU A 41 -23.64 0.79 -9.82
C GLU A 41 -22.86 1.58 -8.75
N PHE A 42 -21.93 2.46 -9.15
CA PHE A 42 -21.07 3.17 -8.19
C PHE A 42 -21.85 4.04 -7.19
N ASP A 43 -23.03 4.55 -7.58
CA ASP A 43 -23.90 5.36 -6.71
C ASP A 43 -24.53 4.53 -5.56
N LEU A 44 -24.46 3.19 -5.64
CA LEU A 44 -24.96 2.25 -4.63
C LEU A 44 -23.83 1.70 -3.74
N ASN A 45 -22.63 2.24 -3.87
CA ASN A 45 -21.41 1.75 -3.24
C ASN A 45 -21.20 2.33 -1.83
N ASP A 46 -22.06 1.93 -0.88
CA ASP A 46 -22.02 2.42 0.51
C ASP A 46 -20.71 2.03 1.25
N ASP A 47 -20.06 0.95 0.80
CA ASP A 47 -18.81 0.43 1.36
C ASP A 47 -17.54 1.08 0.77
N ASN A 48 -17.69 2.09 -0.09
CA ASN A 48 -16.57 2.85 -0.67
C ASN A 48 -15.54 1.98 -1.42
N HIS A 49 -15.98 0.88 -2.03
CA HIS A 49 -15.13 0.00 -2.81
C HIS A 49 -14.57 0.68 -4.06
N PRO A 50 -13.32 0.41 -4.47
CA PRO A 50 -12.77 0.97 -5.69
C PRO A 50 -13.58 0.59 -6.94
N VAL A 51 -13.80 1.57 -7.83
CA VAL A 51 -14.36 1.34 -9.17
C VAL A 51 -13.26 1.02 -10.18
N VAL A 52 -12.06 1.53 -9.93
CA VAL A 52 -10.87 1.30 -10.74
C VAL A 52 -9.63 1.28 -9.86
N VAL A 53 -8.74 0.33 -10.13
CA VAL A 53 -7.40 0.26 -9.55
C VAL A 53 -6.37 0.55 -10.64
N LYS A 54 -5.56 1.57 -10.46
CA LYS A 54 -4.40 1.88 -11.29
C LYS A 54 -3.17 1.16 -10.73
N ILE A 55 -2.48 0.41 -11.58
CA ILE A 55 -1.21 -0.23 -11.27
C ILE A 55 -0.10 0.60 -11.91
N GLU A 56 0.68 1.28 -11.06
CA GLU A 56 1.74 2.19 -11.44
C GLU A 56 2.96 1.42 -11.95
N THR A 57 3.44 1.82 -13.11
CA THR A 57 4.66 1.27 -13.73
C THR A 57 5.90 2.12 -13.44
N GLY A 58 5.73 3.32 -12.88
CA GLY A 58 6.78 4.34 -12.79
C GLY A 58 7.04 5.03 -14.13
N THR A 59 6.16 4.82 -15.12
CA THR A 59 6.29 5.34 -16.49
C THR A 59 4.98 5.96 -16.98
N GLY A 60 4.93 6.28 -18.27
CA GLY A 60 3.70 6.70 -18.96
C GLY A 60 2.61 5.63 -19.03
N GLU A 61 2.97 4.35 -18.92
CA GLU A 61 2.24 3.21 -19.47
C GLU A 61 1.61 2.31 -18.41
N ASP A 62 0.74 2.89 -17.59
CA ASP A 62 0.11 2.21 -16.46
C ASP A 62 -1.01 1.24 -16.85
N TYR A 63 -1.29 0.31 -15.94
CA TYR A 63 -2.41 -0.63 -16.07
C TYR A 63 -3.58 -0.18 -15.21
N PHE A 64 -4.78 -0.54 -15.64
CA PHE A 64 -6.04 -0.20 -15.00
C PHE A 64 -6.90 -1.46 -14.93
N VAL A 65 -7.28 -1.83 -13.72
CA VAL A 65 -8.14 -2.97 -13.43
C VAL A 65 -9.51 -2.45 -13.01
N GLY A 66 -10.58 -3.01 -13.57
CA GLY A 66 -11.94 -2.61 -13.24
C GLY A 66 -12.94 -3.73 -13.47
N PHE A 67 -14.03 -3.73 -12.70
CA PHE A 67 -15.11 -4.69 -12.87
C PHE A 67 -16.10 -4.21 -13.93
N ASN A 68 -16.18 -4.92 -15.04
CA ASN A 68 -17.03 -4.59 -16.19
C ASN A 68 -18.44 -5.18 -16.02
N ARG A 69 -19.07 -4.86 -14.89
CA ARG A 69 -20.46 -5.21 -14.59
C ARG A 69 -21.38 -4.81 -15.74
N ALA A 70 -22.18 -5.74 -16.26
CA ALA A 70 -23.05 -5.58 -17.43
C ALA A 70 -24.36 -4.85 -17.09
N VAL A 71 -24.23 -3.69 -16.46
CA VAL A 71 -25.35 -2.83 -16.03
C VAL A 71 -25.02 -1.35 -16.33
N GLY A 72 -26.04 -0.50 -16.27
CA GLY A 72 -25.87 0.94 -16.49
C GLY A 72 -25.14 1.26 -17.81
N PRO A 73 -24.07 2.08 -17.81
CA PRO A 73 -23.29 2.41 -19.00
C PRO A 73 -22.62 1.23 -19.72
N ASN A 74 -22.61 0.04 -19.11
CA ASN A 74 -22.02 -1.18 -19.64
C ASN A 74 -23.07 -2.25 -19.99
N ALA A 75 -24.37 -1.97 -19.86
CA ALA A 75 -25.45 -2.94 -20.08
C ALA A 75 -25.58 -3.49 -21.51
N GLN A 76 -24.89 -2.87 -22.48
CA GLN A 76 -24.90 -3.26 -23.90
C GLN A 76 -23.49 -3.58 -24.39
N ASN A 77 -22.58 -3.91 -23.49
CA ASN A 77 -21.28 -4.41 -23.88
C ASN A 77 -21.45 -5.69 -24.71
N VAL A 78 -20.54 -5.88 -25.67
CA VAL A 78 -20.51 -7.07 -26.54
C VAL A 78 -19.39 -8.02 -26.09
N GLU A 79 -18.50 -7.56 -25.21
CA GLU A 79 -17.31 -8.24 -24.75
C GLU A 79 -17.03 -7.90 -23.27
N ALA A 80 -16.54 -8.90 -22.54
CA ALA A 80 -16.17 -8.83 -21.12
C ALA A 80 -17.32 -8.50 -20.14
N ASP A 81 -18.56 -8.85 -20.47
CA ASP A 81 -19.72 -8.71 -19.58
C ASP A 81 -19.50 -9.46 -18.26
N ASP A 82 -19.67 -8.75 -17.15
CA ASP A 82 -19.51 -9.27 -15.79
C ASP A 82 -18.13 -9.90 -15.53
N LYS A 83 -17.09 -9.37 -16.18
CA LYS A 83 -15.70 -9.77 -15.98
C LYS A 83 -14.85 -8.66 -15.38
N VAL A 84 -13.74 -9.04 -14.75
CA VAL A 84 -12.67 -8.09 -14.45
C VAL A 84 -11.90 -7.80 -15.74
N THR A 85 -11.65 -6.53 -16.04
CA THR A 85 -10.91 -6.12 -17.24
C THR A 85 -9.57 -5.50 -16.85
N ILE A 86 -8.55 -5.79 -17.65
CA ILE A 86 -7.20 -5.23 -17.48
C ILE A 86 -6.88 -4.43 -18.73
N VAL A 87 -6.61 -3.14 -18.54
CA VAL A 87 -6.38 -2.19 -19.62
C VAL A 87 -5.04 -1.49 -19.40
N GLN A 88 -4.18 -1.44 -20.42
CA GLN A 88 -2.94 -0.65 -20.35
C GLN A 88 -3.08 0.61 -21.20
N VAL A 89 -2.59 1.74 -20.71
CA VAL A 89 -2.46 2.97 -21.50
C VAL A 89 -1.08 3.05 -22.17
N SER A 90 -0.99 3.74 -23.30
CA SER A 90 0.27 3.94 -24.04
C SER A 90 1.04 5.20 -23.61
N GLY A 91 0.66 5.83 -22.50
CA GLY A 91 1.23 7.11 -22.08
C GLY A 91 0.30 7.95 -21.20
N GLY A 92 0.88 8.96 -20.55
CA GLY A 92 0.13 9.98 -19.83
C GLY A 92 -0.47 9.53 -18.50
N ASN A 93 -0.08 8.36 -17.99
CA ASN A 93 -0.39 7.81 -16.65
C ASN A 93 -1.88 7.74 -16.33
N GLY A 94 -2.71 7.63 -17.37
CA GLY A 94 -4.16 7.73 -17.27
C GLY A 94 -4.70 9.12 -16.92
N LEU A 95 -3.86 10.15 -16.79
CA LEU A 95 -4.28 11.53 -16.45
C LEU A 95 -4.56 12.40 -17.68
N SER A 96 -4.15 11.95 -18.86
CA SER A 96 -4.34 12.69 -20.12
C SER A 96 -4.79 11.75 -21.23
N TYR A 97 -5.21 12.33 -22.37
CA TYR A 97 -5.63 11.51 -23.51
C TYR A 97 -4.47 10.67 -24.02
N SER A 98 -4.65 9.35 -24.00
CA SER A 98 -3.78 8.37 -24.63
C SER A 98 -4.60 7.18 -25.14
N GLN A 99 -3.99 6.41 -26.05
CA GLN A 99 -4.58 5.16 -26.51
C GLN A 99 -4.53 4.15 -25.36
N SER A 100 -5.60 3.38 -25.19
CA SER A 100 -5.67 2.30 -24.22
C SER A 100 -5.96 0.98 -24.92
N TYR A 101 -5.39 -0.11 -24.42
CA TYR A 101 -5.53 -1.45 -24.97
C TYR A 101 -6.08 -2.40 -23.91
N LEU A 102 -7.13 -3.15 -24.24
CA LEU A 102 -7.58 -4.27 -23.42
C LEU A 102 -6.50 -5.37 -23.50
N LYS A 103 -5.93 -5.70 -22.35
CA LYS A 103 -4.91 -6.73 -22.21
C LYS A 103 -5.55 -8.08 -21.94
N ASP A 104 -6.54 -8.09 -21.06
CA ASP A 104 -7.29 -9.30 -20.73
C ASP A 104 -8.65 -8.99 -20.13
N HIS A 105 -9.51 -10.00 -20.09
CA HIS A 105 -10.75 -10.03 -19.33
C HIS A 105 -10.87 -11.36 -18.60
N LEU A 106 -11.14 -11.33 -17.30
CA LEU A 106 -10.98 -12.49 -16.43
C LEU A 106 -12.31 -12.85 -15.75
N TRP A 107 -12.64 -14.13 -15.79
CA TRP A 107 -13.63 -14.76 -14.92
C TRP A 107 -13.06 -15.01 -13.53
N GLU A 108 -13.95 -15.33 -12.59
CA GLU A 108 -13.56 -15.83 -11.27
C GLU A 108 -12.57 -17.00 -11.38
N GLY A 109 -11.47 -16.90 -10.63
CA GLY A 109 -10.39 -17.89 -10.60
C GLY A 109 -9.32 -17.71 -11.69
N GLU A 110 -9.58 -16.92 -12.73
CA GLU A 110 -8.60 -16.66 -13.81
C GLU A 110 -7.53 -15.66 -13.38
N VAL A 111 -6.36 -15.76 -14.04
CA VAL A 111 -5.17 -14.96 -13.74
C VAL A 111 -4.59 -14.41 -15.05
N TYR A 112 -4.31 -13.11 -15.06
CA TYR A 112 -3.47 -12.47 -16.07
C TYR A 112 -2.04 -12.32 -15.53
N THR A 113 -1.03 -12.54 -16.38
CA THR A 113 0.38 -12.35 -16.02
C THR A 113 1.12 -11.53 -17.09
N GLU A 114 1.76 -10.44 -16.67
CA GLU A 114 2.76 -9.70 -17.44
C GLU A 114 4.14 -10.14 -16.96
N ASN A 115 4.89 -10.86 -17.79
CA ASN A 115 6.13 -11.55 -17.38
C ASN A 115 7.32 -10.61 -17.12
N ASN A 116 7.26 -9.36 -17.59
CA ASN A 116 8.32 -8.38 -17.38
C ASN A 116 7.71 -7.01 -17.09
N PHE A 117 7.06 -6.91 -15.93
CA PHE A 117 6.34 -5.70 -15.55
C PHE A 117 7.29 -4.53 -15.37
N ALA A 118 6.98 -3.38 -15.98
CA ALA A 118 7.81 -2.17 -15.90
C ALA A 118 9.31 -2.36 -16.24
N ASN A 119 9.64 -3.37 -17.06
CA ASN A 119 11.01 -3.76 -17.40
C ASN A 119 11.90 -4.16 -16.19
N THR A 120 11.31 -4.63 -15.10
CA THR A 120 12.05 -5.05 -13.91
C THR A 120 12.72 -6.42 -14.05
N GLY A 121 12.29 -7.23 -15.01
CA GLY A 121 12.60 -8.65 -15.10
C GLY A 121 11.67 -9.55 -14.29
N GLU A 122 10.73 -8.96 -13.54
CA GLU A 122 9.82 -9.66 -12.62
C GLU A 122 8.37 -9.69 -13.15
N PRO A 123 7.60 -10.76 -12.91
CA PRO A 123 6.22 -10.84 -13.35
C PRO A 123 5.26 -10.04 -12.47
N LEU A 124 4.22 -9.46 -13.07
CA LEU A 124 3.02 -9.00 -12.37
C LEU A 124 1.86 -9.93 -12.69
N SER A 125 1.13 -10.40 -11.68
CA SER A 125 -0.09 -11.19 -11.85
C SER A 125 -1.31 -10.49 -11.27
N VAL A 126 -2.45 -10.59 -11.94
CA VAL A 126 -3.76 -10.13 -11.46
C VAL A 126 -4.71 -11.32 -11.48
N LYS A 127 -5.12 -11.79 -10.30
CA LYS A 127 -6.06 -12.90 -10.11
C LYS A 127 -7.43 -12.37 -9.73
N VAL A 128 -8.48 -12.93 -10.31
CA VAL A 128 -9.84 -12.71 -9.84
C VAL A 128 -10.17 -13.74 -8.76
N THR A 129 -10.45 -13.28 -7.54
CA THR A 129 -10.70 -14.16 -6.39
C THR A 129 -12.17 -14.48 -6.21
N SER A 130 -13.07 -13.60 -6.63
CA SER A 130 -14.53 -13.78 -6.54
C SER A 130 -15.26 -12.88 -7.53
N ILE A 131 -16.43 -13.30 -8.00
CA ILE A 131 -17.40 -12.44 -8.69
C ILE A 131 -18.80 -12.72 -8.13
N ASP A 132 -19.47 -11.71 -7.58
CA ASP A 132 -20.86 -11.77 -7.16
C ASP A 132 -21.72 -10.76 -7.94
N THR A 133 -22.56 -11.28 -8.83
CA THR A 133 -23.54 -10.50 -9.60
C THR A 133 -24.98 -10.68 -9.09
N SER A 134 -25.17 -11.41 -7.99
CA SER A 134 -26.48 -11.66 -7.37
C SER A 134 -26.92 -10.54 -6.43
N THR A 135 -25.99 -9.66 -6.08
CA THR A 135 -26.17 -8.47 -5.24
C THR A 135 -26.19 -7.19 -6.09
N GLU A 136 -26.69 -6.11 -5.50
CA GLU A 136 -26.71 -4.78 -6.11
C GLU A 136 -26.20 -3.78 -5.04
N PRO A 137 -24.97 -3.23 -5.18
CA PRO A 137 -24.06 -3.39 -6.32
C PRO A 137 -23.45 -4.80 -6.41
N GLY A 138 -23.21 -5.26 -7.64
CA GLY A 138 -22.40 -6.45 -7.87
C GLY A 138 -20.93 -6.16 -7.62
N THR A 139 -20.19 -7.16 -7.12
CA THR A 139 -18.79 -7.02 -6.72
C THR A 139 -17.86 -8.03 -7.40
N ALA A 140 -16.58 -7.67 -7.52
CA ALA A 140 -15.54 -8.60 -7.94
C ALA A 140 -14.26 -8.44 -7.11
N GLY A 141 -13.81 -9.51 -6.47
CA GLY A 141 -12.55 -9.55 -5.74
C GLY A 141 -11.36 -9.74 -6.68
N ILE A 142 -10.30 -8.98 -6.48
CA ILE A 142 -9.02 -9.12 -7.20
C ILE A 142 -7.84 -9.19 -6.23
N GLN A 143 -6.78 -9.87 -6.65
CA GLN A 143 -5.47 -9.87 -6.01
C GLN A 143 -4.41 -9.55 -7.07
N ILE A 144 -3.58 -8.55 -6.78
CA ILE A 144 -2.45 -8.12 -7.60
C ILE A 144 -1.17 -8.57 -6.89
N THR A 145 -0.27 -9.20 -7.62
CA THR A 145 0.96 -9.82 -7.11
C THR A 145 2.16 -9.44 -7.98
N PHE A 146 3.30 -9.09 -7.39
CA PHE A 146 4.52 -8.74 -8.11
C PHE A 146 5.75 -9.55 -7.65
N GLY A 147 6.42 -10.15 -8.63
CA GLY A 147 7.60 -11.02 -8.49
C GLY A 147 7.28 -12.52 -8.61
N SER A 148 8.29 -13.30 -9.00
CA SER A 148 8.16 -14.75 -9.24
C SER A 148 8.09 -15.60 -7.97
N ASP A 149 8.58 -15.07 -6.85
CA ASP A 149 8.87 -15.87 -5.65
C ASP A 149 7.75 -15.80 -4.60
N LEU A 150 6.55 -15.39 -5.01
CA LEU A 150 5.45 -15.18 -4.08
C LEU A 150 4.81 -16.52 -3.68
N HIS A 151 5.21 -17.05 -2.51
CA HIS A 151 4.62 -18.25 -1.95
C HIS A 151 3.22 -17.94 -1.38
N THR A 152 2.21 -18.65 -1.90
CA THR A 152 0.83 -18.59 -1.40
C THR A 152 0.64 -19.67 -0.34
N CYS A 153 0.02 -19.34 0.79
CA CYS A 153 -0.22 -20.26 1.90
C CYS A 153 -1.71 -20.34 2.24
N ASP A 154 -2.20 -21.56 2.50
CA ASP A 154 -3.62 -21.84 2.75
C ASP A 154 -3.94 -21.99 4.27
N SER A 155 -2.97 -21.79 5.16
CA SER A 155 -3.14 -21.97 6.62
C SER A 155 -2.12 -21.19 7.47
N ASN A 156 -2.44 -20.94 8.75
CA ASN A 156 -1.58 -20.32 9.78
C ASN A 156 -0.34 -21.15 10.20
N ASP A 157 0.12 -22.07 9.36
CA ASP A 157 1.35 -22.85 9.60
C ASP A 157 2.54 -22.17 8.92
N GLU A 158 3.76 -22.46 9.41
CA GLU A 158 5.02 -21.97 8.82
C GLU A 158 5.06 -22.26 7.31
N CYS A 159 5.27 -21.22 6.50
CA CYS A 159 5.46 -21.34 5.05
C CYS A 159 6.72 -22.19 4.72
N LEU A 160 6.72 -22.88 3.57
CA LEU A 160 7.88 -23.65 3.10
C LEU A 160 8.81 -22.76 2.27
N ASP A 161 9.95 -22.41 2.87
CA ASP A 161 11.24 -21.89 2.35
C ASP A 161 11.33 -21.67 0.82
N ASP A 162 11.36 -20.40 0.41
CA ASP A 162 11.49 -19.93 -0.98
C ASP A 162 12.94 -19.75 -1.46
N GLY A 163 13.93 -20.09 -0.62
CA GLY A 163 15.35 -19.96 -0.94
C GLY A 163 15.90 -18.54 -0.88
N VAL A 164 15.14 -17.55 -0.39
CA VAL A 164 15.60 -16.20 -0.05
C VAL A 164 15.83 -16.14 1.46
N TYR A 165 17.04 -15.78 1.88
CA TYR A 165 17.36 -15.77 3.30
C TYR A 165 16.95 -14.46 3.95
N CYS A 166 15.93 -14.46 4.83
CA CYS A 166 15.85 -13.61 6.03
C CYS A 166 14.63 -13.98 6.90
N ASN A 167 14.74 -13.69 8.20
CA ASN A 167 13.70 -13.11 9.07
C ASN A 167 12.94 -13.92 10.15
N GLY A 168 13.09 -15.23 10.33
CA GLY A 168 12.51 -15.91 11.51
C GLY A 168 10.97 -15.90 11.58
N VAL A 169 10.38 -16.89 10.90
CA VAL A 169 8.95 -17.21 10.75
C VAL A 169 8.21 -16.27 9.79
N GLU A 170 8.21 -16.67 8.53
CA GLU A 170 7.29 -16.22 7.49
C GLU A 170 5.85 -16.36 8.02
N MET A 171 5.11 -15.25 8.11
CA MET A 171 3.72 -15.25 8.57
C MET A 171 2.77 -15.14 7.38
N CYS A 172 1.64 -15.84 7.46
CA CYS A 172 0.56 -15.74 6.49
C CYS A 172 -0.35 -14.55 6.82
N ASP A 173 -0.39 -13.54 5.95
CA ASP A 173 -1.47 -12.53 6.02
C ASP A 173 -2.75 -13.13 5.43
N THR A 174 -3.66 -13.54 6.30
CA THR A 174 -4.98 -14.09 5.94
C THR A 174 -6.10 -13.09 6.24
N ASN A 175 -6.01 -11.89 5.66
CA ASN A 175 -7.13 -10.95 5.65
C ASN A 175 -8.39 -11.59 5.01
N GLY A 176 -9.32 -12.06 5.85
CA GLY A 176 -10.71 -12.36 5.44
C GLY A 176 -10.96 -13.71 4.75
N GLY A 177 -10.09 -14.72 4.92
CA GLY A 177 -10.36 -16.07 4.39
C GLY A 177 -10.00 -16.29 2.91
N ILE A 178 -9.14 -15.43 2.37
CA ILE A 178 -8.46 -15.59 1.07
C ILE A 178 -7.14 -16.38 1.33
N PRO A 179 -6.65 -17.23 0.39
CA PRO A 179 -5.29 -17.78 0.46
C PRO A 179 -4.28 -16.67 0.74
N GLY A 180 -3.55 -16.83 1.84
CA GLY A 180 -2.62 -15.85 2.36
C GLY A 180 -1.34 -15.78 1.53
N VAL A 181 -0.59 -14.70 1.73
CA VAL A 181 0.76 -14.55 1.16
C VAL A 181 1.76 -14.63 2.30
N CYS A 182 2.86 -15.35 2.08
CA CYS A 182 4.00 -15.33 2.99
C CYS A 182 4.58 -13.91 2.98
N VAL A 183 4.34 -13.15 4.04
CA VAL A 183 4.92 -11.82 4.21
C VAL A 183 6.23 -11.95 4.98
N SER A 184 7.22 -11.16 4.55
CA SER A 184 8.42 -10.96 5.34
C SER A 184 8.01 -10.26 6.64
N SER A 185 8.20 -10.90 7.79
CA SER A 185 8.15 -10.18 9.06
C SER A 185 9.27 -9.13 9.05
N GLY A 186 9.09 -8.03 9.78
CA GLY A 186 10.15 -7.06 10.02
C GLY A 186 11.45 -7.70 10.53
N ASN A 187 12.42 -6.87 10.87
CA ASN A 187 13.72 -7.37 11.30
C ASN A 187 13.62 -8.23 12.60
N PRO A 188 13.85 -9.55 12.55
CA PRO A 188 13.63 -10.43 13.71
C PRO A 188 14.65 -10.26 14.83
N CYS A 189 15.69 -9.47 14.58
CA CYS A 189 16.72 -9.26 15.55
C CYS A 189 16.17 -8.48 16.73
N GLN A 190 16.74 -8.72 17.91
CA GLN A 190 16.43 -7.93 19.10
C GLN A 190 16.62 -6.43 18.83
N SER A 191 15.93 -5.58 19.60
CA SER A 191 16.05 -4.12 19.48
C SER A 191 17.51 -3.66 19.40
N GLY A 192 17.83 -2.79 18.44
CA GLY A 192 19.20 -2.29 18.20
C GLY A 192 20.09 -3.19 17.34
N LEU A 193 19.55 -4.27 16.77
CA LEU A 193 20.24 -5.10 15.78
C LEU A 193 19.52 -5.05 14.44
N LYS A 194 20.24 -5.22 13.32
CA LYS A 194 19.71 -5.34 11.96
C LYS A 194 20.09 -6.68 11.36
N CYS A 195 19.13 -7.33 10.70
CA CYS A 195 19.40 -8.53 9.95
C CYS A 195 20.27 -8.21 8.71
N VAL A 196 21.38 -8.92 8.55
CA VAL A 196 22.27 -8.82 7.39
C VAL A 196 22.19 -10.12 6.60
N GLU A 197 21.38 -10.09 5.53
CA GLU A 197 21.10 -11.21 4.63
C GLU A 197 22.37 -11.95 4.17
N SER A 198 23.37 -11.21 3.69
CA SER A 198 24.60 -11.78 3.14
C SER A 198 25.41 -12.62 4.14
N THR A 199 25.17 -12.42 5.44
CA THR A 199 25.89 -13.11 6.53
C THR A 199 24.97 -13.92 7.43
N GLN A 200 23.66 -13.89 7.17
CA GLN A 200 22.64 -14.57 7.99
C GLN A 200 22.80 -14.25 9.49
N SER A 201 23.13 -12.99 9.80
CA SER A 201 23.47 -12.58 11.15
C SER A 201 22.79 -11.27 11.55
N CYS A 202 22.60 -11.07 12.84
CA CYS A 202 22.17 -9.81 13.40
C CYS A 202 23.41 -8.96 13.71
N THR A 203 23.54 -7.81 13.06
CA THR A 203 24.63 -6.85 13.32
C THR A 203 24.10 -5.65 14.08
N SER A 204 24.95 -5.00 14.89
CA SER A 204 24.59 -3.76 15.57
C SER A 204 24.09 -2.73 14.57
N CYS A 205 22.96 -2.12 14.88
CA CYS A 205 22.39 -1.05 14.09
C CYS A 205 21.76 0.00 15.00
N ASN A 206 21.93 1.24 14.61
CA ASN A 206 21.55 2.43 15.36
C ASN A 206 21.00 3.51 14.41
N GLU A 207 20.23 3.05 13.43
CA GLU A 207 19.57 3.88 12.44
C GLU A 207 18.08 3.96 12.78
N VAL A 208 17.59 5.18 12.95
CA VAL A 208 16.16 5.47 13.13
C VAL A 208 15.62 6.07 11.85
N GLU A 209 14.53 5.52 11.35
CA GLU A 209 13.79 6.03 10.20
C GLU A 209 12.44 6.56 10.67
N ILE A 210 12.04 7.72 10.18
CA ILE A 210 10.73 8.31 10.43
C ILE A 210 10.05 8.50 9.08
N GLN A 211 8.88 7.90 8.93
CA GLN A 211 7.99 8.11 7.80
C GLN A 211 6.76 8.87 8.29
N LEU A 212 6.45 9.99 7.67
CA LEU A 212 5.32 10.84 8.02
C LEU A 212 4.49 11.11 6.77
N LYS A 213 3.23 10.69 6.80
CA LYS A 213 2.18 11.16 5.91
C LYS A 213 1.39 12.22 6.65
N THR A 214 1.40 13.44 6.12
CA THR A 214 0.61 14.53 6.69
C THR A 214 -0.86 14.42 6.28
N ASP A 215 -1.72 15.10 7.03
CA ASP A 215 -3.11 15.36 6.66
C ASP A 215 -3.20 16.63 5.78
N ASN A 216 -4.40 17.22 5.64
CA ASN A 216 -4.55 18.44 4.84
C ASN A 216 -3.97 19.69 5.52
N TYR A 217 -3.53 19.62 6.79
CA TYR A 217 -2.98 20.73 7.56
C TYR A 217 -1.52 20.52 7.99
N ALA A 218 -0.73 19.81 7.20
CA ALA A 218 0.71 19.53 7.36
C ALA A 218 1.59 20.59 8.08
N GLY A 219 1.33 21.88 7.90
CA GLY A 219 2.07 22.96 8.54
C GLY A 219 1.92 23.03 10.07
N GLU A 220 0.99 22.27 10.65
CA GLU A 220 0.82 22.17 12.09
C GLU A 220 1.59 21.00 12.72
N THR A 221 1.92 20.00 11.93
CA THR A 221 2.63 18.81 12.40
C THR A 221 4.10 19.12 12.64
N SER A 222 4.63 18.66 13.76
CA SER A 222 6.08 18.65 14.02
C SER A 222 6.44 17.45 14.88
N TRP A 223 7.71 17.07 14.93
CA TRP A 223 8.19 16.01 15.79
C TRP A 223 9.59 16.29 16.33
N ASP A 224 9.95 15.66 17.44
CA ASP A 224 11.30 15.62 17.97
C ASP A 224 11.69 14.23 18.51
N ILE A 225 13.00 13.97 18.52
CA ILE A 225 13.60 12.87 19.26
C ILE A 225 14.50 13.47 20.33
N LYS A 226 14.27 13.10 21.58
CA LYS A 226 15.10 13.48 22.73
C LYS A 226 15.83 12.28 23.31
N ASP A 227 17.03 12.50 23.84
CA ASP A 227 17.72 11.50 24.68
C ASP A 227 17.16 11.49 26.12
N SER A 228 17.74 10.64 26.98
CA SER A 228 17.35 10.52 28.39
C SER A 228 17.59 11.78 29.23
N ASP A 229 18.46 12.68 28.78
CA ASP A 229 18.73 13.97 29.44
C ASP A 229 17.76 15.07 28.95
N GLY A 230 16.85 14.75 28.03
CA GLY A 230 15.88 15.66 27.46
C GLY A 230 16.46 16.56 26.36
N ILE A 231 17.67 16.27 25.86
CA ILE A 231 18.30 17.02 24.77
C ILE A 231 17.69 16.58 23.44
N ILE A 232 17.26 17.55 22.64
CA ILE A 232 16.76 17.29 21.29
C ILE A 232 17.93 16.87 20.40
N ILE A 233 17.90 15.63 19.95
CA ILE A 233 18.88 15.07 19.02
C ILE A 233 18.50 15.40 17.58
N ARG A 234 17.21 15.29 17.27
CA ARG A 234 16.62 15.60 15.96
C ARG A 234 15.20 16.13 16.10
N SER A 235 14.76 16.88 15.10
CA SER A 235 13.40 17.43 15.03
C SER A 235 13.02 17.74 13.58
N GLY A 236 11.73 17.61 13.27
CA GLY A 236 11.14 17.99 11.98
C GLY A 236 9.94 18.90 12.16
N SER A 237 9.78 19.90 11.27
CA SER A 237 8.64 20.83 11.28
C SER A 237 8.49 21.52 9.93
N GLY A 238 7.39 22.27 9.74
CA GLY A 238 7.18 23.08 8.53
C GLY A 238 6.87 22.25 7.29
N PHE A 239 6.17 21.12 7.47
CA PHE A 239 5.86 20.19 6.41
C PHE A 239 4.84 20.76 5.42
N SER A 240 4.96 20.35 4.15
CA SER A 240 3.92 20.50 3.13
C SER A 240 3.02 19.27 3.12
N ILE A 241 1.81 19.39 2.57
CA ILE A 241 0.91 18.24 2.41
C ILE A 241 1.62 17.14 1.59
N GLY A 242 1.53 15.89 2.06
CA GLY A 242 2.13 14.71 1.44
C GLY A 242 3.03 13.91 2.39
N TYR A 243 3.93 13.13 1.78
CA TYR A 243 4.86 12.23 2.47
C TYR A 243 6.21 12.88 2.73
N HIS A 244 6.74 12.61 3.92
CA HIS A 244 8.05 13.04 4.39
C HIS A 244 8.77 11.85 5.02
N TRP A 245 10.09 11.86 4.92
CA TRP A 245 10.95 10.77 5.34
C TRP A 245 12.24 11.36 5.91
N GLU A 246 12.69 10.84 7.04
CA GLU A 246 13.96 11.23 7.68
C GLU A 246 14.70 9.97 8.12
N ILE A 247 15.98 9.88 7.80
CA ILE A 247 16.87 8.81 8.26
C ILE A 247 17.94 9.42 9.16
N ILE A 248 18.04 8.89 10.38
CA ILE A 248 18.98 9.32 11.40
C ILE A 248 19.95 8.17 11.69
N PRO A 249 21.11 8.12 11.00
CA PRO A 249 22.08 7.07 11.19
C PRO A 249 22.99 7.36 12.39
N ASN A 250 23.59 6.28 12.94
CA ASN A 250 24.66 6.35 13.94
C ASN A 250 24.27 7.02 15.26
N LEU A 251 23.05 6.81 15.76
CA LEU A 251 22.70 7.23 17.12
C LEU A 251 23.50 6.41 18.15
N GLU A 252 23.86 7.02 19.28
CA GLU A 252 24.55 6.30 20.34
C GLU A 252 23.58 5.29 21.01
N GLU A 253 24.14 4.29 21.70
CA GLU A 253 23.31 3.40 22.51
C GLU A 253 22.70 4.19 23.67
N GLY A 254 21.40 4.01 23.90
CA GLY A 254 20.68 4.82 24.87
C GLY A 254 19.16 4.73 24.73
N VAL A 255 18.48 5.42 25.65
CA VAL A 255 17.03 5.55 25.66
C VAL A 255 16.65 6.88 25.01
N TYR A 256 15.71 6.81 24.08
CA TYR A 256 15.23 7.95 23.31
C TYR A 256 13.72 8.04 23.39
N THR A 257 13.19 9.25 23.32
CA THR A 257 11.75 9.51 23.21
C THR A 257 11.47 10.19 21.89
N PHE A 258 10.68 9.56 21.04
CA PHE A 258 10.04 10.22 19.90
C PHE A 258 8.77 10.91 20.37
N THR A 259 8.57 12.17 19.97
CA THR A 259 7.31 12.89 20.19
C THR A 259 6.86 13.54 18.91
N ILE A 260 5.61 13.31 18.53
CA ILE A 260 4.91 14.04 17.46
C ILE A 260 3.94 15.03 18.08
N TYR A 261 3.76 16.17 17.44
CA TYR A 261 2.91 17.27 17.87
C TYR A 261 1.99 17.73 16.76
N ASP A 262 0.83 18.18 17.19
CA ASP A 262 -0.22 18.76 16.37
C ASP A 262 -0.75 20.03 17.05
N ARG A 263 -0.81 21.13 16.31
CA ARG A 263 -1.01 22.45 16.92
C ARG A 263 -2.45 22.65 17.35
N TYR A 264 -3.41 22.19 16.55
CA TYR A 264 -4.83 22.37 16.81
C TYR A 264 -5.46 21.23 17.63
N GLY A 265 -4.76 20.10 17.74
CA GLY A 265 -5.07 19.00 18.65
C GLY A 265 -6.08 18.00 18.10
N ASP A 266 -6.31 18.02 16.79
CA ASP A 266 -7.07 17.03 16.04
C ASP A 266 -6.19 15.87 15.53
N GLY A 267 -4.87 16.00 15.67
CA GLY A 267 -3.92 15.02 15.20
C GLY A 267 -3.85 15.01 13.68
N ILE A 268 -3.21 13.98 13.11
CA ILE A 268 -3.02 13.89 11.65
C ILE A 268 -4.00 12.93 10.97
N CYS A 269 -5.05 12.49 11.67
CA CYS A 269 -6.10 11.62 11.13
C CYS A 269 -7.45 11.87 11.86
N CYS A 270 -8.63 11.80 11.24
CA CYS A 270 -8.97 11.36 9.88
C CYS A 270 -10.06 12.24 9.22
N GLY A 271 -10.59 13.23 9.94
CA GLY A 271 -11.63 14.14 9.43
C GLY A 271 -11.08 15.15 8.41
N GLU A 272 -9.82 15.54 8.58
CA GLU A 272 -9.14 16.56 7.79
C GLU A 272 -8.03 15.96 6.91
N GLY A 273 -8.04 14.65 6.68
CA GLY A 273 -7.03 13.94 5.88
C GLY A 273 -6.55 12.69 6.59
N ALA A 274 -6.19 11.66 5.82
CA ALA A 274 -5.70 10.39 6.35
C ALA A 274 -4.17 10.40 6.42
N GLY A 275 -3.62 11.20 7.33
CA GLY A 275 -2.21 11.19 7.70
C GLY A 275 -1.88 10.09 8.72
N SER A 276 -0.59 9.79 8.84
CA SER A 276 -0.05 8.75 9.69
C SER A 276 1.45 8.95 9.88
N TYR A 277 2.04 8.39 10.93
CA TYR A 277 3.48 8.31 11.08
C TYR A 277 3.92 6.89 11.48
N GLU A 278 5.15 6.57 11.12
CA GLU A 278 5.86 5.37 11.56
C GLU A 278 7.30 5.77 11.93
N VAL A 279 7.79 5.23 13.04
CA VAL A 279 9.19 5.34 13.49
C VAL A 279 9.73 3.93 13.61
N SER A 280 10.84 3.68 12.92
CA SER A 280 11.45 2.36 12.81
C SER A 280 12.92 2.41 13.24
N LEU A 281 13.30 1.54 14.18
CA LEU A 281 14.69 1.31 14.57
C LEU A 281 15.20 0.10 13.81
N CYS A 282 16.13 0.31 12.88
CA CYS A 282 16.73 -0.78 12.10
C CYS A 282 15.71 -1.64 11.34
N GLY A 283 14.65 -1.00 10.83
CA GLY A 283 13.53 -1.66 10.15
C GLY A 283 12.52 -2.33 11.08
N ASN A 284 12.65 -2.18 12.39
CA ASN A 284 11.63 -2.58 13.36
C ASN A 284 10.82 -1.37 13.81
N THR A 285 9.51 -1.40 13.57
CA THR A 285 8.60 -0.36 14.03
C THR A 285 8.64 -0.27 15.55
N VAL A 286 9.03 0.90 16.06
CA VAL A 286 9.06 1.22 17.50
C VAL A 286 7.93 2.18 17.90
N ALA A 287 7.39 2.94 16.95
CA ALA A 287 6.21 3.77 17.16
C ALA A 287 5.43 3.91 15.85
N GLN A 288 4.11 3.97 15.92
CA GLN A 288 3.26 4.28 14.77
C GLN A 288 1.94 4.87 15.27
N GLY A 289 1.35 5.75 14.49
CA GLY A 289 0.12 6.41 14.91
C GLY A 289 -0.41 7.42 13.90
N GLY A 290 -1.35 8.22 14.36
CA GLY A 290 -1.99 9.27 13.55
C GLY A 290 -3.18 9.92 14.25
N THR A 291 -3.87 9.18 15.11
CA THR A 291 -4.96 9.71 15.95
C THR A 291 -4.44 10.05 17.34
N PHE A 292 -4.08 11.32 17.54
CA PHE A 292 -3.67 11.86 18.83
C PHE A 292 -4.24 13.28 19.00
N GLY A 293 -4.15 13.83 20.22
CA GLY A 293 -4.54 15.21 20.48
C GLY A 293 -3.44 16.17 20.06
N HIS A 294 -2.95 17.00 20.98
CA HIS A 294 -1.84 17.90 20.71
C HIS A 294 -0.47 17.22 20.57
N SER A 295 -0.31 16.02 21.11
CA SER A 295 0.95 15.27 21.02
C SER A 295 0.77 13.80 21.38
N GLU A 296 1.70 12.99 20.90
CA GLU A 296 1.90 11.60 21.30
C GLU A 296 3.41 11.32 21.42
N SER A 297 3.80 10.53 22.42
CA SER A 297 5.20 10.20 22.68
C SER A 297 5.38 8.71 22.89
N THR A 298 6.47 8.17 22.33
CA THR A 298 6.88 6.78 22.52
C THR A 298 8.37 6.72 22.84
N GLU A 299 8.70 5.97 23.88
CA GLU A 299 10.09 5.68 24.26
C GLU A 299 10.59 4.44 23.50
N PHE A 300 11.83 4.49 23.04
CA PHE A 300 12.52 3.36 22.41
C PHE A 300 14.00 3.31 22.85
N THR A 301 14.61 2.14 22.74
CA THR A 301 16.00 1.91 23.18
C THR A 301 16.87 1.41 22.04
N ILE A 302 18.03 2.05 21.87
CA ILE A 302 19.08 1.64 20.94
C ILE A 302 20.16 0.89 21.73
N GLY A 303 20.50 -0.33 21.28
CA GLY A 303 21.41 -1.24 21.98
C GLY A 303 20.68 -2.23 22.90
N SER A 304 21.39 -3.26 23.34
CA SER A 304 20.89 -4.28 24.27
C SER A 304 21.12 -3.83 25.72
N SER A 305 20.05 -3.78 26.52
CA SER A 305 20.11 -3.63 27.98
C SER A 305 20.76 -4.82 28.67
#